data_AF-A0A392V042-F1
#
_entry.id   AF-A0A392V042-F1
#
_cell.length_a   1.000
_cell.length_b   1.000
_cell.length_c   1.000
_cell.angle_alpha   90.00
_cell.angle_beta   90.00
_cell.angle_gamma   90.00
#
_symmetry.space_group_name_H-M   'P 1'
#
loop_
_entity.id
_entity.type
_entity.pdbx_description
1 polymer ?
#
loop_
_entity_poly.entity_id
_entity_poly.type
_entity_poly.pdbx_seq_one_letter_code
_entity_poly.pdbx_strand_id
1 'polypeptide(L)' 'MANFKAANVIPREYTWKQKKRLIKEAKQYWWDKPYLYREGNDGFIRRC' A
#
# COMPACT_ATOMS: atom_id res chain seq x y z
N MET A 1 3.72 3.76 3.73
CA MET A 1 3.13 3.02 2.59
C MET A 1 3.61 3.49 1.24
N ALA A 2 3.50 4.80 0.95
CA ALA A 2 3.82 5.37 -0.36
C ALA A 2 5.19 4.92 -0.89
N ASN A 3 6.24 4.95 -0.07
CA ASN A 3 7.58 4.53 -0.47
C ASN A 3 7.70 3.03 -0.80
N PHE A 4 6.92 2.16 -0.14
CA PHE A 4 6.91 0.73 -0.48
C PHE A 4 6.20 0.48 -1.81
N LYS A 5 5.06 1.11 -2.10
CA LYS A 5 4.40 0.90 -3.40
C LYS A 5 5.11 1.64 -4.56
N ALA A 6 5.74 2.79 -4.28
CA ALA A 6 6.45 3.57 -5.28
C ALA A 6 7.83 2.98 -5.64
N ALA A 7 8.55 2.42 -4.66
CA ALA A 7 9.91 1.90 -4.86
C ALA A 7 10.07 0.40 -4.56
N ASN A 8 9.01 -0.30 -4.13
CA ASN A 8 9.06 -1.69 -3.62
C ASN A 8 10.07 -1.91 -2.49
N VAL A 9 10.44 -0.83 -1.78
CA VAL A 9 11.42 -0.88 -0.70
C VAL A 9 10.71 -1.19 0.62
N ILE A 10 11.04 -2.34 1.20
CA ILE A 10 10.69 -2.68 2.59
C ILE A 10 11.89 -2.31 3.47
N PRO A 11 11.74 -1.44 4.49
CA PRO A 11 12.84 -1.15 5.40
C PRO A 11 13.33 -2.43 6.09
N ARG A 12 14.66 -2.62 6.15
CA ARG A 12 15.26 -3.82 6.77
C ARG A 12 14.91 -3.95 8.25
N GLU A 13 14.66 -2.83 8.90
CA GLU A 13 14.29 -2.71 10.32
C GLU A 13 12.87 -3.25 10.62
N TYR A 14 12.06 -3.50 9.60
CA TYR A 14 10.72 -4.06 9.82
C TYR A 14 10.83 -5.52 10.28
N THR A 15 10.18 -5.81 11.41
CA THR A 15 9.94 -7.17 11.86
C THR A 15 9.05 -7.93 10.87
N TRP A 16 9.13 -9.27 10.88
CA TRP A 16 8.35 -10.12 9.96
C TRP A 16 6.84 -9.84 10.01
N LYS A 17 6.30 -9.58 11.21
CA LYS A 17 4.90 -9.21 11.41
C LYS A 17 4.55 -7.88 10.74
N GLN A 18 5.42 -6.87 10.87
CA GLN A 18 5.22 -5.57 10.22
C GLN A 18 5.33 -5.68 8.70
N LYS A 19 6.25 -6.49 8.17
CA LYS A 19 6.37 -6.75 6.72
C LYS A 19 5.08 -7.37 6.16
N LYS A 20 4.53 -8.38 6.84
CA LYS A 20 3.28 -9.03 6.43
C LYS A 20 2.09 -8.05 6.44
N ARG A 21 1.99 -7.20 7.46
CA ARG A 21 0.98 -6.12 7.52
C ARG A 21 1.16 -5.13 6.37
N LEU A 22 2.40 -4.74 6.09
CA LEU A 22 2.74 -3.78 5.05
C LEU A 22 2.38 -4.31 3.64
N ILE A 23 2.67 -5.58 3.36
CA ILE A 23 2.25 -6.23 2.11
C ILE A 23 0.71 -6.31 2.01
N LYS A 24 0.02 -6.66 3.10
CA LYS A 24 -1.45 -6.76 3.12
C LYS A 24 -2.11 -5.42 2.83
N GLU A 25 -1.69 -4.38 3.53
CA GLU A 25 -2.21 -3.03 3.32
C GLU A 25 -1.85 -2.52 1.92
N ALA A 26 -0.63 -2.77 1.42
CA ALA A 26 -0.25 -2.39 0.05
C ALA A 26 -1.11 -3.04 -1.03
N LYS A 27 -1.67 -4.24 -0.82
CA LYS A 27 -2.62 -4.85 -1.78
C LYS A 27 -3.91 -4.06 -1.93
N GLN A 28 -4.32 -3.30 -0.91
CA GLN A 28 -5.52 -2.45 -0.94
C GLN A 28 -5.29 -1.12 -1.67
N TYR A 29 -4.03 -0.80 -1.98
CA TYR A 29 -3.65 0.41 -2.69
C TYR A 29 -3.32 0.10 -4.16
N TRP A 30 -4.02 0.78 -5.05
CA TRP A 30 -3.81 0.77 -6.48
C TRP A 30 -3.05 2.03 -6.88
N TRP A 31 -2.07 1.88 -7.77
CA TRP A 31 -1.24 2.99 -8.24
C TRP A 31 -1.48 3.18 -9.72
N ASP A 32 -2.12 4.27 -10.11
CA ASP A 32 -2.28 4.67 -11.50
C ASP A 32 -1.83 6.12 -11.63
N LYS A 33 -0.61 6.33 -12.15
CA LYS A 33 0.12 7.61 -12.04
C LYS A 33 -0.71 8.74 -12.64
N PRO A 34 -0.89 9.89 -11.93
CA PRO A 34 -0.20 10.34 -10.71
C PRO A 34 -0.94 10.03 -9.38
N TYR A 35 -2.01 9.24 -9.41
CA TYR A 35 -2.96 9.14 -8.31
C TYR A 35 -2.87 7.80 -7.58
N LEU A 36 -2.87 7.89 -6.24
CA LEU A 36 -3.04 6.74 -5.37
C LEU A 36 -4.53 6.47 -5.21
N TYR A 37 -4.95 5.24 -5.43
CA TYR A 37 -6.32 4.81 -5.24
C TYR A 37 -6.38 3.78 -4.12
N ARG A 38 -7.45 3.84 -3.32
CA ARG A 38 -7.74 2.87 -2.27
C ARG A 38 -9.19 2.42 -2.40
N GLU A 39 -9.40 1.12 -2.29
CA GLU A 39 -10.75 0.58 -2.14
C GLU A 39 -11.27 0.89 -0.73
N GLY A 40 -12.37 1.63 -0.66
CA GLY A 40 -13.10 1.90 0.57
C GLY A 40 -13.84 0.66 1.06
N ASN A 41 -14.34 0.72 2.31
CA ASN A 41 -15.11 -0.40 2.89
C ASN A 41 -16.47 -0.62 2.21
N ASP A 42 -16.87 0.35 1.40
CA ASP A 42 -18.05 0.40 0.54
C ASP A 42 -17.80 -0.25 -0.84
N GLY A 43 -16.60 -0.77 -1.11
CA GLY A 43 -16.22 -1.36 -2.40
C GLY A 43 -15.93 -0.32 -3.50
N PHE A 44 -16.04 0.97 -3.18
CA PHE A 44 -15.73 2.04 -4.11
C PHE A 44 -14.24 2.38 -4.06
N ILE A 45 -13.63 2.45 -5.23
CA ILE A 45 -12.25 2.92 -5.38
C ILE A 45 -12.23 4.44 -5.27
N ARG A 46 -11.58 4.98 -4.25
CA ARG A 46 -11.44 6.42 -4.03
C ARG A 46 -9.98 6.84 -4.20
N ARG A 47 -9.78 8.04 -4.74
CA ARG A 47 -8.46 8.67 -4.77
C ARG A 47 -8.06 9.03 -3.34
N CYS A 48 -6.84 8.66 -2.97
CA CYS A 48 -6.24 8.92 -1.68
C CYS A 48 -5.42 10.20 -1.71
#